data_AF-A0A9Q3EMC0-F1
#
_entry.id   AF-A0A9Q3EMC0-F1
#
_cell.length_a   1.000
_cell.length_b   1.000
_cell.length_c   1.000
_cell.angle_alpha   90.00
_cell.angle_beta   90.00
_cell.angle_gamma   90.00
#
_symmetry.space_group_name_H-M   'P 1'
#
loop_
_entity.id
_entity.type
_entity.pdbx_description
1 polymer ?
#
loop_
_entity_poly.entity_id
_entity_poly.type
_entity_poly.pdbx_seq_one_letter_code
_entity_poly.pdbx_strand_id
1 'polypeptide(L)'
;MHPLGIFKTAMIFPHPSESIRSKVEFVVMNNCTSQHFILGNDYLNIYGIDINNYKDRYFSIGENKRQKFAFPIEKREITVIRQVKNDNKEKFVSDHLIEAQISTKLTLEMKEELIESLFQYREAFSSDNEPLGAIKGHEVNIMLNVERTYPPLLRRPAYSASPRAKEELESHNNELTKLGVLRKAGHNEEVEVTTPVIITWHNDK
;
A
#
# COMPACT_ATOMS: atom_id res chain seq x y z
N MET A 1 -10.05 4.00 3.83
CA MET A 1 -10.25 5.23 4.61
C MET A 1 -11.41 4.99 5.57
N HIS A 2 -11.17 5.03 6.89
CA HIS A 2 -12.23 4.80 7.89
C HIS A 2 -12.54 6.12 8.62
N PRO A 3 -13.81 6.52 8.75
CA PRO A 3 -14.18 7.69 9.54
C PRO A 3 -13.95 7.41 11.02
N LEU A 4 -13.23 8.31 11.69
CA LEU A 4 -12.97 8.26 13.13
C LEU A 4 -14.03 9.03 13.94
N GLY A 5 -14.65 10.04 13.34
CA GLY A 5 -15.69 10.84 13.99
C GLY A 5 -15.94 12.17 13.31
N ILE A 6 -16.76 13.01 13.94
CA ILE A 6 -17.11 14.36 13.47
C ILE A 6 -16.61 15.38 14.48
N PHE A 7 -15.85 16.36 14.01
CA PHE A 7 -15.37 17.50 14.78
C PHE A 7 -16.12 18.76 14.34
N LYS A 8 -16.89 19.36 15.25
CA LYS A 8 -17.66 20.58 14.97
C LYS A 8 -16.90 21.79 15.47
N THR A 9 -16.70 22.78 14.62
CA THR A 9 -16.06 24.05 15.02
C THR A 9 -16.59 25.22 14.20
N ALA A 10 -16.39 26.44 14.70
CA ALA A 10 -16.70 27.65 13.95
C ALA A 10 -15.47 28.09 13.15
N MET A 11 -15.62 28.19 11.84
CA MET A 11 -14.65 28.86 10.97
C MET A 11 -14.95 30.36 10.96
N ILE A 12 -13.97 31.17 11.35
CA ILE A 12 -14.11 32.62 11.44
C ILE A 12 -13.37 33.26 10.28
N PHE A 13 -14.08 33.98 9.42
CA PHE A 13 -13.50 34.82 8.39
C PHE A 13 -13.40 36.24 8.95
N PRO A 14 -12.18 36.73 9.24
CA PRO A 14 -12.01 38.04 9.85
C PRO A 14 -12.47 39.13 8.87
N HIS A 15 -13.36 40.01 9.34
CA HIS A 15 -13.81 41.18 8.61
C HIS A 15 -13.77 42.40 9.54
N PRO A 16 -13.30 43.57 9.10
CA PRO A 16 -13.12 44.71 9.98
C PRO A 16 -14.43 45.34 10.50
N SER A 17 -15.59 45.08 9.88
CA SER A 17 -16.88 45.48 10.44
C SER A 17 -17.52 44.39 11.31
N GLU A 18 -17.68 43.17 10.79
CA GLU A 18 -18.24 42.03 11.51
C GLU A 18 -17.72 40.73 10.89
N SER A 19 -16.95 39.97 11.65
CA SER A 19 -16.38 38.70 11.19
C SER A 19 -17.47 37.68 10.88
N ILE A 20 -17.42 37.07 9.70
CA ILE A 20 -18.34 35.99 9.35
C ILE A 20 -17.96 34.74 10.14
N ARG A 21 -18.95 34.14 10.80
CA ARG A 21 -18.80 32.88 11.54
C ARG A 21 -19.60 31.79 10.85
N SER A 22 -18.91 30.85 10.22
CA SER A 22 -19.51 29.66 9.63
C SER A 22 -19.39 28.49 10.59
N LYS A 23 -20.50 27.82 10.92
CA LYS A 23 -20.46 26.56 11.68
C LYS A 23 -20.15 25.43 10.70
N VAL A 24 -19.02 24.76 10.91
CA VAL A 24 -18.53 23.70 10.02
C VAL A 24 -18.38 22.40 10.80
N GLU A 25 -18.73 21.29 10.16
CA GLU A 25 -18.52 19.94 10.67
C GLU A 25 -17.44 19.25 9.82
N PHE A 26 -16.35 18.85 10.46
CA PHE A 26 -15.26 18.11 9.82
C PHE A 26 -15.42 16.62 10.10
N VAL A 27 -15.46 15.81 9.06
CA VAL A 27 -15.35 14.35 9.20
C VAL A 27 -13.87 14.01 9.31
N VAL A 28 -13.46 13.51 10.47
CA VAL A 28 -12.08 13.10 10.73
C VAL A 28 -11.89 11.69 10.17
N MET A 29 -10.93 11.52 9.27
CA MET A 29 -10.64 10.24 8.61
C MET A 29 -9.30 9.69 9.10
N ASN A 30 -9.20 8.38 9.30
CA ASN A 30 -7.94 7.72 9.65
C ASN A 30 -6.94 7.81 8.48
N ASN A 31 -5.71 8.24 8.76
CA ASN A 31 -4.61 8.45 7.79
C ASN A 31 -4.95 9.40 6.62
N CYS A 32 -5.70 10.47 6.87
CA CYS A 32 -5.93 11.52 5.87
C CYS A 32 -5.31 12.85 6.34
N THR A 33 -4.45 13.44 5.51
CA THR A 33 -3.91 14.79 5.70
C THR A 33 -4.52 15.70 4.63
N SER A 34 -5.15 16.80 5.04
CA SER A 34 -5.63 17.83 4.12
C SER A 34 -4.90 19.14 4.37
N GLN A 35 -4.37 19.73 3.29
CA GLN A 35 -3.73 21.04 3.32
C GLN A 35 -4.68 22.17 2.91
N HIS A 36 -5.82 21.83 2.27
CA HIS A 36 -6.73 22.81 1.69
C HIS A 36 -8.18 22.42 1.95
N PHE A 37 -9.04 23.43 2.03
CA PHE A 37 -10.48 23.24 2.10
C PHE A 37 -11.13 23.85 0.87
N ILE A 38 -12.06 23.12 0.27
CA ILE A 38 -12.85 23.60 -0.85
C ILE A 38 -14.18 24.07 -0.29
N LEU A 39 -14.50 25.34 -0.51
CA LEU A 39 -15.80 25.89 -0.17
C LEU A 39 -16.71 25.83 -1.41
N GLY A 40 -17.84 25.14 -1.28
CA GLY A 40 -18.81 25.01 -2.36
C GLY A 40 -19.49 26.35 -2.70
N ASN A 41 -19.98 26.47 -3.93
CA ASN A 41 -20.61 27.69 -4.43
C ASN A 41 -21.84 28.11 -3.61
N ASP A 42 -22.61 27.14 -3.12
CA ASP A 42 -23.78 27.39 -2.29
C ASP A 42 -23.42 28.12 -0.99
N TYR A 43 -22.29 27.74 -0.38
CA TYR A 43 -21.77 28.40 0.82
C TYR A 43 -21.18 29.77 0.52
N LEU A 44 -20.53 29.94 -0.63
CA LEU A 44 -20.07 31.26 -1.08
C LEU A 44 -21.26 32.23 -1.19
N ASN A 45 -22.36 31.78 -1.79
CA ASN A 45 -23.60 32.58 -1.90
C ASN A 45 -24.23 32.87 -0.53
N ILE A 46 -24.35 31.87 0.35
CA ILE A 46 -24.95 32.03 1.69
C ILE A 46 -24.20 33.08 2.52
N TYR A 47 -22.86 33.10 2.42
CA TYR A 47 -22.02 34.03 3.17
C TYR A 47 -21.64 35.29 2.38
N GLY A 48 -22.22 35.50 1.19
CA GLY A 48 -21.98 36.69 0.35
C GLY A 48 -20.52 36.85 -0.07
N ILE A 49 -19.81 35.75 -0.33
CA ILE A 49 -18.41 35.76 -0.74
C ILE A 49 -18.34 35.79 -2.27
N ASP A 50 -17.99 36.94 -2.82
CA ASP A 50 -17.83 37.15 -4.27
C ASP A 50 -16.36 37.02 -4.66
N ILE A 51 -16.05 36.13 -5.62
CA ILE A 51 -14.70 35.94 -6.16
C ILE A 51 -14.59 36.62 -7.51
N ASN A 52 -13.68 37.59 -7.62
CA ASN A 52 -13.40 38.29 -8.88
C ASN A 52 -12.05 37.84 -9.46
N ASN A 53 -12.08 37.43 -10.73
CA ASN A 53 -10.91 36.95 -11.47
C ASN A 53 -10.44 37.93 -12.56
N TYR A 54 -11.04 39.13 -12.65
CA TYR A 54 -10.72 40.10 -13.69
C TYR A 54 -9.60 41.06 -13.27
N LYS A 55 -8.51 41.10 -14.07
CA LYS A 55 -7.23 41.81 -13.85
C LYS A 55 -6.44 41.33 -12.63
N ASP A 56 -7.01 41.45 -11.44
CA ASP A 56 -6.41 40.99 -10.18
C ASP A 56 -7.36 40.01 -9.50
N ARG A 57 -6.81 38.94 -8.92
CA ARG A 57 -7.58 37.95 -8.17
C ARG A 57 -7.84 38.46 -6.76
N TYR A 58 -9.09 38.73 -6.44
CA TYR A 58 -9.51 39.13 -5.10
C TYR A 58 -10.88 38.57 -4.78
N PHE A 59 -11.19 38.51 -3.48
CA PHE A 59 -12.55 38.24 -3.03
C PHE A 59 -13.08 39.42 -2.20
N SER A 60 -14.39 39.59 -2.23
CA SER A 60 -15.12 40.49 -1.34
C SER A 60 -16.10 39.68 -0.50
N ILE A 61 -16.40 40.19 0.69
CA ILE A 61 -17.29 39.55 1.64
C ILE A 61 -18.45 40.51 1.94
N GLY A 62 -19.69 40.03 1.78
CA GLY A 62 -20.91 40.79 2.04
C GLY A 62 -21.18 41.89 1.00
N GLU A 63 -21.99 42.88 1.38
CA GLU A 63 -22.44 43.94 0.46
C GLU A 63 -21.35 44.97 0.10
N ASN A 64 -20.24 45.02 0.85
CA ASN A 64 -19.21 46.03 0.68
C ASN A 64 -18.19 45.65 -0.42
N LYS A 65 -18.60 45.81 -1.68
CA LYS A 65 -17.77 45.54 -2.87
C LYS A 65 -16.51 46.42 -3.00
N ARG A 66 -16.35 47.44 -2.15
CA ARG A 66 -15.16 48.31 -2.14
C ARG A 66 -13.98 47.65 -1.41
N GLN A 67 -14.25 46.78 -0.45
CA GLN A 67 -13.21 46.10 0.31
C GLN A 67 -12.82 44.81 -0.40
N LYS A 68 -11.58 44.77 -0.88
CA LYS A 68 -11.03 43.67 -1.66
C LYS A 68 -9.93 43.00 -0.87
N PHE A 69 -10.09 41.71 -0.64
CA PHE A 69 -9.05 40.87 -0.06
C PHE A 69 -8.28 40.24 -1.21
N ALA A 70 -7.05 40.68 -1.41
CA ALA A 70 -6.17 40.05 -2.37
C ALA A 70 -5.84 38.64 -1.90
N PHE A 71 -5.87 37.68 -2.83
CA PHE A 71 -5.22 36.40 -2.53
C PHE A 71 -3.72 36.67 -2.39
N PRO A 72 -3.05 36.21 -1.32
CA PRO A 72 -1.62 36.40 -1.18
C PRO A 72 -0.93 35.81 -2.41
N ILE A 73 -0.30 36.67 -3.21
CA ILE A 73 0.58 36.29 -4.30
C ILE A 73 1.92 35.86 -3.66
N GLU A 74 1.89 34.90 -2.74
CA GLU A 74 3.05 34.05 -2.63
C GLU A 74 3.06 33.28 -3.95
N LYS A 75 4.17 33.35 -4.69
CA LYS A 75 4.47 32.41 -5.78
C LYS A 75 4.67 31.00 -5.20
N ARG A 76 3.75 30.51 -4.37
CA ARG A 76 3.44 29.11 -4.35
C ARG A 76 2.64 28.93 -5.62
N GLU A 77 3.36 28.54 -6.67
CA GLU A 77 2.75 27.92 -7.82
C GLU A 77 1.58 27.08 -7.28
N ILE A 78 0.37 27.38 -7.73
CA ILE A 78 -0.68 26.35 -7.68
C ILE A 78 -0.06 25.27 -8.54
N THR A 79 0.62 24.34 -7.90
CA THR A 79 1.12 23.13 -8.52
C THR A 79 -0.16 22.40 -8.88
N VAL A 80 -0.73 22.74 -10.04
CA VAL A 80 -1.49 21.79 -10.85
C VAL A 80 -0.62 20.57 -10.81
N ILE A 81 -1.07 19.58 -10.06
CA ILE A 81 -0.34 18.40 -9.57
C ILE A 81 0.64 17.92 -10.65
N ARG A 82 1.84 18.50 -10.68
CA ARG A 82 2.98 17.95 -11.40
C ARG A 82 3.60 17.07 -10.36
N GLN A 83 3.05 15.86 -10.32
CA GLN A 83 3.47 14.76 -9.49
C GLN A 83 3.58 15.19 -8.02
N VAL A 84 2.57 14.81 -7.22
CA VAL A 84 2.89 14.41 -5.85
C VAL A 84 4.14 13.54 -6.01
N LYS A 85 5.31 14.03 -5.59
CA LYS A 85 6.47 13.18 -5.41
C LYS A 85 5.93 12.09 -4.52
N ASN A 86 5.62 10.97 -5.15
CA ASN A 86 5.02 9.87 -4.47
C ASN A 86 6.24 9.34 -3.74
N ASP A 87 6.46 9.78 -2.50
CA ASP A 87 7.65 9.40 -1.72
C ASP A 87 7.80 7.86 -1.74
N ASN A 88 6.68 7.16 -1.88
CA ASN A 88 6.59 5.72 -2.08
C ASN A 88 7.13 5.24 -3.45
N LYS A 89 6.93 5.97 -4.55
CA LYS A 89 7.51 5.66 -5.88
C LYS A 89 9.01 5.93 -5.90
N GLU A 90 9.47 7.04 -5.32
CA GLU A 90 10.92 7.30 -5.21
C GLU A 90 11.61 6.24 -4.34
N LYS A 91 11.01 5.86 -3.21
CA LYS A 91 11.46 4.73 -2.39
C LYS A 91 11.41 3.40 -3.13
N PHE A 92 10.35 3.11 -3.88
CA PHE A 92 10.28 1.88 -4.67
C PHE A 92 11.41 1.80 -5.71
N VAL A 93 11.72 2.93 -6.36
CA VAL A 93 12.84 2.99 -7.31
C VAL A 93 14.17 2.79 -6.60
N SER A 94 14.39 3.40 -5.43
CA SER A 94 15.62 3.20 -4.65
C SER A 94 15.74 1.79 -4.08
N ASP A 95 14.65 1.17 -3.66
CA ASP A 95 14.74 -0.07 -2.92
C ASP A 95 14.76 -1.28 -3.85
N HIS A 96 14.06 -1.21 -5.00
CA HIS A 96 13.87 -2.34 -5.89
C HIS A 96 14.44 -2.18 -7.30
N LEU A 97 14.64 -0.95 -7.79
CA LEU A 97 15.07 -0.69 -9.17
C LEU A 97 16.51 -0.16 -9.30
N ILE A 98 17.27 -0.04 -8.20
CA ILE A 98 18.69 0.38 -8.26
C ILE A 98 19.52 -0.57 -9.13
N GLU A 99 19.28 -1.88 -8.98
CA GLU A 99 20.01 -2.91 -9.72
C GLU A 99 19.32 -3.29 -11.04
N ALA A 100 18.17 -2.68 -11.34
CA ALA A 100 17.40 -3.02 -12.53
C ALA A 100 18.10 -2.51 -13.80
N GLN A 101 18.40 -3.43 -14.72
CA GLN A 101 18.97 -3.10 -16.01
C GLN A 101 17.87 -2.73 -17.02
N ILE A 102 17.49 -1.45 -17.05
CA ILE A 102 16.55 -0.92 -18.04
C ILE A 102 17.30 -0.61 -19.34
N SER A 103 16.74 -1.07 -20.47
CA SER A 103 17.34 -0.87 -21.80
C SER A 103 17.67 0.60 -22.10
N THR A 104 18.85 0.85 -22.67
CA THR A 104 19.28 2.18 -23.12
C THR A 104 18.54 2.68 -24.36
N LYS A 105 17.80 1.80 -25.06
CA LYS A 105 17.01 2.14 -26.25
C LYS A 105 15.70 2.85 -25.92
N LEU A 106 15.28 2.85 -24.67
CA LEU A 106 14.03 3.47 -24.22
C LEU A 106 14.20 4.99 -24.08
N THR A 107 13.24 5.76 -24.60
CA THR A 107 13.17 7.20 -24.37
C THR A 107 12.83 7.49 -22.91
N LEU A 108 13.05 8.73 -22.46
CA LEU A 108 12.77 9.14 -21.09
C LEU A 108 11.29 8.90 -20.72
N GLU A 109 10.38 9.26 -21.62
CA GLU A 109 8.92 9.08 -21.44
C GLU A 109 8.55 7.60 -21.27
N MET A 110 9.11 6.72 -22.11
CA MET A 110 8.85 5.27 -22.01
C MET A 110 9.39 4.66 -20.71
N LYS A 111 10.52 5.18 -20.20
CA LYS A 111 11.06 4.74 -18.91
C LYS A 111 10.15 5.19 -17.76
N GLU A 112 9.63 6.41 -17.82
CA GLU A 112 8.70 6.90 -16.80
C GLU A 112 7.42 6.08 -16.77
N GLU A 113 6.85 5.75 -17.94
CA GLU A 113 5.65 4.92 -18.08
C GLU A 113 5.88 3.47 -17.60
N LEU A 114 7.07 2.91 -17.88
CA LEU A 114 7.46 1.61 -17.37
C LEU A 114 7.53 1.60 -15.84
N ILE A 115 8.19 2.59 -15.24
CA ILE A 115 8.30 2.71 -13.77
C ILE A 115 6.92 2.97 -13.15
N GLU A 116 6.06 3.74 -13.81
CA GLU A 116 4.65 3.93 -13.41
C GLU A 116 3.93 2.58 -13.31
N SER A 117 4.05 1.76 -14.35
CA SER A 117 3.40 0.44 -14.43
C SER A 117 3.94 -0.52 -13.38
N LEU A 118 5.27 -0.58 -13.22
CA LEU A 118 5.91 -1.42 -12.20
C LEU A 118 5.49 -1.02 -10.79
N PHE A 119 5.38 0.28 -10.52
CA PHE A 119 4.92 0.78 -9.21
C PHE A 119 3.44 0.48 -8.96
N GLN A 120 2.59 0.62 -9.99
CA GLN A 120 1.16 0.33 -9.93
C GLN A 120 0.90 -1.14 -9.59
N TYR A 121 1.64 -2.05 -10.22
CA TYR A 121 1.47 -3.50 -10.07
C TYR A 121 2.52 -4.15 -9.16
N ARG A 122 3.20 -3.39 -8.31
CA ARG A 122 4.31 -3.88 -7.46
C ARG A 122 3.94 -5.11 -6.60
N GLU A 123 2.69 -5.22 -6.17
CA GLU A 123 2.17 -6.35 -5.36
C GLU A 123 1.98 -7.64 -6.18
N ALA A 124 1.98 -7.56 -7.51
CA ALA A 124 1.91 -8.73 -8.38
C ALA A 124 3.27 -9.42 -8.54
N PHE A 125 4.36 -8.78 -8.11
CA PHE A 125 5.71 -9.32 -8.19
C PHE A 125 6.14 -9.88 -6.84
N SER A 126 6.92 -10.96 -6.86
CA SER A 126 7.56 -11.50 -5.67
C SER A 126 8.57 -10.49 -5.11
N SER A 127 8.61 -10.34 -3.78
CA SER A 127 9.61 -9.53 -3.08
C SER A 127 10.41 -10.38 -2.09
N ASP A 128 11.50 -9.85 -1.54
CA ASP A 128 12.30 -10.56 -0.52
C ASP A 128 11.48 -10.89 0.73
N ASN A 129 10.48 -10.06 1.06
CA ASN A 129 9.60 -10.24 2.21
C ASN A 129 8.40 -11.15 1.89
N GLU A 130 7.89 -11.08 0.65
CA GLU A 130 6.78 -11.88 0.16
C GLU A 130 7.18 -12.58 -1.16
N PRO A 131 8.04 -13.60 -1.08
CA PRO A 131 8.56 -14.29 -2.26
C PRO A 131 7.52 -15.23 -2.90
N LEU A 132 6.54 -15.66 -2.12
CA LEU A 132 5.43 -16.49 -2.56
C LEU A 132 4.13 -15.71 -2.39
N GLY A 133 3.33 -15.64 -3.46
CA GLY A 133 2.00 -15.06 -3.40
C GLY A 133 1.07 -15.93 -2.57
N ALA A 134 0.71 -15.49 -1.37
CA ALA A 134 -0.24 -16.20 -0.52
C ALA A 134 -1.68 -15.85 -0.94
N ILE A 135 -2.33 -16.73 -1.72
CA ILE A 135 -3.74 -16.59 -2.06
C ILE A 135 -4.60 -17.01 -0.86
N LYS A 136 -5.11 -16.03 -0.10
CA LYS A 136 -6.01 -16.28 1.02
C LYS A 136 -7.36 -16.82 0.54
N GLY A 137 -7.95 -17.79 1.24
CA GLY A 137 -9.27 -18.34 0.92
C GLY A 137 -9.28 -19.52 -0.06
N HIS A 138 -8.11 -19.97 -0.51
CA HIS A 138 -7.94 -21.16 -1.34
C HIS A 138 -7.29 -22.31 -0.58
N GLU A 139 -7.54 -22.40 0.73
CA GLU A 139 -7.01 -23.48 1.56
C GLU A 139 -7.59 -24.82 1.09
N VAL A 140 -6.72 -25.79 0.83
CA VAL A 140 -7.11 -27.12 0.37
C VAL A 140 -7.36 -28.00 1.58
N ASN A 141 -8.61 -28.46 1.76
CA ASN A 141 -8.94 -29.49 2.74
C ASN A 141 -8.86 -30.88 2.06
N ILE A 142 -7.82 -31.65 2.38
CA ILE A 142 -7.63 -33.01 1.87
C ILE A 142 -8.17 -34.00 2.88
N MET A 143 -9.36 -34.55 2.62
CA MET A 143 -9.92 -35.62 3.43
C MET A 143 -9.31 -36.97 3.01
N LEU A 144 -8.66 -37.65 3.96
CA LEU A 144 -8.11 -38.98 3.72
C LEU A 144 -9.19 -40.04 3.94
N ASN A 145 -9.39 -40.92 2.96
CA ASN A 145 -10.18 -42.13 3.17
C ASN A 145 -9.32 -43.17 3.90
N VAL A 146 -9.71 -43.52 5.12
CA VAL A 146 -9.03 -44.52 5.98
C VAL A 146 -9.72 -45.89 5.97
N GLU A 147 -10.71 -46.09 5.11
CA GLU A 147 -11.43 -47.36 4.97
C GLU A 147 -10.56 -48.45 4.30
N ARG A 148 -10.88 -49.72 4.61
CA ARG A 148 -10.23 -50.88 3.97
C ARG A 148 -10.55 -50.91 2.46
N THR A 149 -9.67 -51.39 1.58
CA THR A 149 -8.51 -52.29 1.76
C THR A 149 -7.14 -51.63 1.91
N TYR A 150 -7.04 -50.30 1.92
CA TYR A 150 -5.75 -49.61 1.95
C TYR A 150 -5.72 -48.43 2.93
N PRO A 151 -5.84 -48.63 4.25
CA PRO A 151 -5.48 -47.58 5.18
C PRO A 151 -3.98 -47.27 5.00
N PRO A 152 -3.59 -46.04 4.61
CA PRO A 152 -2.18 -45.70 4.50
C PRO A 152 -1.50 -45.88 5.85
N LEU A 153 -0.28 -46.43 5.85
CA LEU A 153 0.58 -46.45 7.04
C LEU A 153 0.90 -45.00 7.40
N LEU A 154 0.13 -44.44 8.35
CA LEU A 154 0.16 -43.01 8.65
C LEU A 154 1.51 -42.60 9.24
N ARG A 155 2.21 -43.47 9.98
CA ARG A 155 3.49 -43.14 10.58
C ARG A 155 4.61 -44.05 10.11
N ARG A 156 5.65 -43.43 9.54
CA ARG A 156 6.89 -44.11 9.13
C ARG A 156 8.10 -43.40 9.73
N PRO A 157 9.12 -44.15 10.20
CA PRO A 157 10.37 -43.56 10.63
C PRO A 157 11.11 -42.96 9.42
N ALA A 158 11.87 -41.89 9.66
CA ALA A 158 12.74 -41.33 8.64
C ALA A 158 13.88 -42.30 8.31
N TYR A 159 14.27 -42.36 7.04
CA TYR A 159 15.47 -43.08 6.64
C TYR A 159 16.72 -42.35 7.14
N SER A 160 17.78 -43.10 7.44
CA SER A 160 19.07 -42.51 7.76
C SER A 160 19.65 -41.78 6.54
N ALA A 161 19.81 -40.47 6.62
CA ALA A 161 20.50 -39.67 5.62
C ALA A 161 22.02 -39.60 5.91
N SER A 162 22.83 -39.53 4.84
CA SER A 162 24.28 -39.30 4.94
C SER A 162 24.58 -37.89 5.50
N PRO A 163 25.77 -37.63 6.05
CA PRO A 163 26.11 -36.30 6.59
C PRO A 163 25.91 -35.16 5.57
N ARG A 164 26.43 -35.34 4.35
CA ARG A 164 26.26 -34.39 3.24
C ARG A 164 24.78 -34.15 2.91
N ALA A 165 23.98 -35.20 2.90
CA ALA A 165 22.55 -35.09 2.64
C ALA A 165 21.79 -34.35 3.75
N LYS A 166 22.21 -34.51 5.01
CA LYS A 166 21.62 -33.79 6.14
C LYS A 166 21.93 -32.30 6.07
N GLU A 167 23.17 -31.91 5.77
CA GLU A 167 23.57 -30.51 5.65
C GLU A 167 22.75 -29.77 4.58
N GLU A 168 22.59 -30.39 3.40
CA GLU A 168 21.77 -29.83 2.33
C GLU A 168 20.28 -29.77 2.70
N LEU A 169 19.74 -30.82 3.32
CA LEU A 169 18.37 -30.80 3.82
C LEU A 169 18.13 -29.69 4.84
N GLU A 170 19.09 -29.48 5.75
CA GLU A 170 19.00 -28.40 6.74
C GLU A 170 18.99 -27.03 6.07
N SER A 171 19.83 -26.80 5.05
CA SER A 171 19.83 -25.57 4.26
C SER A 171 18.46 -25.30 3.62
N HIS A 172 17.92 -26.27 2.88
CA HIS A 172 16.62 -26.14 2.21
C HIS A 172 15.45 -26.02 3.21
N ASN A 173 15.48 -26.78 4.31
CA ASN A 173 14.45 -26.68 5.34
C ASN A 173 14.44 -25.29 5.99
N ASN A 174 15.61 -24.71 6.24
CA ASN A 174 15.72 -23.36 6.77
C ASN A 174 15.15 -22.32 5.79
N GLU A 175 15.44 -22.46 4.50
CA GLU A 175 14.86 -21.61 3.46
C GLU A 175 13.33 -21.73 3.42
N LEU A 176 12.79 -22.94 3.27
CA LEU A 176 11.34 -23.18 3.21
C LEU A 176 10.62 -22.75 4.49
N THR A 177 11.29 -22.79 5.65
CA THR A 177 10.75 -22.27 6.91
C THR A 177 10.69 -20.74 6.90
N LYS A 178 11.73 -20.06 6.39
CA LYS A 178 11.71 -18.59 6.21
C LYS A 178 10.62 -18.14 5.24
N LEU A 179 10.39 -18.91 4.19
CA LEU A 179 9.33 -18.67 3.20
C LEU A 179 7.92 -18.96 3.73
N GLY A 180 7.77 -19.50 4.95
CA GLY A 180 6.49 -19.87 5.52
C GLY A 180 5.83 -21.10 4.89
N VAL A 181 6.56 -21.85 4.05
CA VAL A 181 6.09 -23.09 3.42
C VAL A 181 6.12 -24.25 4.41
N LEU A 182 7.21 -24.35 5.17
CA LEU A 182 7.34 -25.33 6.26
C LEU A 182 7.19 -24.65 7.61
N ARG A 183 6.61 -25.38 8.57
CA ARG A 183 6.61 -24.98 9.97
C ARG A 183 6.93 -26.17 10.86
N LYS A 184 7.50 -25.90 12.02
CA LYS A 184 7.63 -26.91 13.07
C LYS A 184 6.25 -27.16 13.70
N ALA A 185 5.87 -28.42 13.83
CA ALA A 185 4.71 -28.80 14.60
C ALA A 185 4.92 -28.41 16.07
N GLY A 186 3.89 -27.88 16.72
CA GLY A 186 3.95 -27.47 18.12
C GLY A 186 4.09 -28.68 19.06
N HIS A 187 4.60 -28.45 20.28
CA HIS A 187 4.74 -29.53 21.27
C HIS A 187 3.40 -30.21 21.63
N ASN A 188 2.30 -29.46 21.54
CA ASN A 188 0.95 -29.94 21.83
C ASN A 188 0.14 -30.30 20.57
N GLU A 189 0.79 -30.29 19.39
CA GLU A 189 0.11 -30.58 18.13
C GLU A 189 0.24 -32.07 17.81
N GLU A 190 -0.90 -32.74 17.61
CA GLU A 190 -0.90 -34.14 17.22
C GLU A 190 -0.57 -34.29 15.73
N VAL A 191 0.57 -34.93 15.44
CA VAL A 191 0.96 -35.28 14.07
C VAL A 191 0.41 -36.66 13.74
N GLU A 192 -0.69 -36.70 13.00
CA GLU A 192 -1.34 -37.95 12.62
C GLU A 192 -0.50 -38.72 11.58
N VAL A 193 0.16 -38.00 10.67
CA VAL A 193 0.89 -38.59 9.53
C VAL A 193 2.36 -38.18 9.51
N THR A 194 3.27 -39.15 9.37
CA THR A 194 4.69 -38.95 9.10
C THR A 194 5.15 -39.81 7.93
N THR A 195 5.80 -39.16 6.96
CA THR A 195 6.37 -39.82 5.78
C THR A 195 7.86 -39.53 5.67
N PRO A 196 8.71 -40.53 5.38
CA PRO A 196 10.13 -40.31 5.19
C PRO A 196 10.36 -39.50 3.90
N VAL A 197 11.36 -38.62 3.93
CA VAL A 197 11.83 -37.89 2.76
C VAL A 197 12.91 -38.73 2.06
N ILE A 198 12.84 -38.79 0.73
CA ILE A 198 13.85 -39.44 -0.13
C ILE A 198 14.57 -38.35 -0.90
N ILE A 199 15.91 -38.41 -0.91
CA ILE A 199 16.75 -37.47 -1.64
C ILE A 199 17.26 -38.17 -2.89
N THR A 200 17.02 -37.55 -4.03
CA THR A 200 17.56 -37.97 -5.31
C THR A 200 18.56 -36.93 -5.79
N TRP A 201 19.78 -37.37 -6.09
CA TRP A 201 20.80 -36.52 -6.68
C TRP A 201 20.80 -36.69 -8.18
N HIS A 202 20.68 -35.59 -8.92
CA HIS A 202 21.03 -35.59 -10.32
C HIS A 202 22.55 -35.46 -10.41
N ASN A 203 23.24 -36.57 -10.60
CA ASN A 203 24.63 -36.51 -11.05
C ASN A 203 24.54 -36.29 -12.56
N ASP A 204 25.03 -35.16 -13.07
CA ASP A 204 25.01 -34.77 -14.49
C ASP A 204 25.75 -35.76 -15.41
N LYS A 205 25.24 -36.99 -15.49
CA LYS A 205 25.63 -38.08 -16.37
C LYS A 205 24.50 -38.39 -17.33
#